data_AF-A0A833GAB0-F1
#
_entry.id   AF-A0A833GAB0-F1
#
_cell.length_a   1.000
_cell.length_b   1.000
_cell.length_c   1.000
_cell.angle_alpha   90.00
_cell.angle_beta   90.00
_cell.angle_gamma   90.00
#
_symmetry.space_group_name_H-M   'P 1'
#
loop_
_entity.id
_entity.type
_entity.pdbx_description
1 polymer ?
#
loop_
_entity_poly.entity_id
_entity_poly.type
_entity_poly.pdbx_seq_one_letter_code
_entity_poly.pdbx_strand_id
1 'polypeptide(L)'
;DFFKSQVGDMLGALRLVPAVAFYLLYTAGILVFVSASEGAAVRATLLYGALFGLFCYATFDLTALAVLRQWTWPVALADIAWGASVTAISATAGLLVANALTRRGLRGILLILRRKSVRIID
;
A
#
# COMPACT_ATOMS: atom_id res chain seq x y z
N ASP A 1 22.68 -1.19 -7.43
CA ASP A 1 24.00 -0.56 -7.21
C ASP A 1 23.93 0.83 -6.57
N PHE A 2 23.07 1.73 -7.03
CA PHE A 2 22.91 3.08 -6.45
C PHE A 2 22.71 3.11 -4.93
N PHE A 3 21.69 2.45 -4.36
CA PHE A 3 21.49 2.47 -2.91
C PHE A 3 22.66 1.85 -2.14
N LYS A 4 23.19 0.71 -2.60
CA LYS A 4 24.34 0.07 -1.96
C LYS A 4 25.58 0.98 -1.93
N SER A 5 25.82 1.79 -2.96
CA SER A 5 26.95 2.72 -2.95
C SER A 5 26.73 3.95 -2.06
N GLN A 6 25.48 4.29 -1.75
CA GLN A 6 25.15 5.44 -0.90
C GLN A 6 25.07 5.08 0.59
N VAL A 7 24.58 3.88 0.91
CA VAL A 7 24.27 3.50 2.30
C VAL A 7 24.91 2.18 2.75
N GLY A 8 25.67 1.51 1.87
CA GLY A 8 26.24 0.18 2.14
C GLY A 8 27.11 0.13 3.40
N ASP A 9 27.92 1.16 3.61
CA ASP A 9 28.83 1.25 4.77
C ASP A 9 28.07 1.51 6.10
N MET A 10 26.78 1.85 6.04
CA MET A 10 25.91 2.05 7.20
C MET A 10 25.11 0.80 7.59
N LEU A 11 25.12 -0.25 6.76
CA LEU A 11 24.28 -1.43 6.96
C LEU A 11 24.81 -2.29 8.12
N GLY A 12 24.00 -2.43 9.16
CA GLY A 12 24.23 -3.37 10.24
C GLY A 12 23.51 -4.71 10.02
N ALA A 13 23.55 -5.58 11.03
CA ALA A 13 22.78 -6.82 11.03
C ALA A 13 21.26 -6.53 10.98
N LEU A 14 20.53 -7.34 10.21
CA LEU A 14 19.08 -7.23 10.07
C LEU A 14 18.40 -7.45 11.43
N ARG A 15 17.67 -6.43 11.90
CA ARG A 15 16.84 -6.52 13.10
C ARG A 15 15.42 -6.94 12.72
N LEU A 16 15.11 -8.22 12.92
CA LEU A 16 13.83 -8.82 12.47
C LEU A 16 12.60 -8.21 13.15
N VAL A 17 12.65 -7.97 14.47
CA VAL A 17 11.49 -7.48 15.23
C VAL A 17 11.01 -6.11 14.74
N PRO A 18 11.87 -5.07 14.62
CA PRO A 18 11.45 -3.79 14.03
C PRO A 18 10.97 -3.91 12.58
N ALA A 19 11.59 -4.78 11.78
CA ALA A 19 11.22 -4.95 10.38
C ALA A 19 9.78 -5.49 10.24
N VAL A 20 9.46 -6.56 10.97
CA VAL A 20 8.10 -7.13 10.95
C VAL A 20 7.08 -6.13 11.49
N ALA A 21 7.38 -5.46 12.60
CA ALA A 21 6.48 -4.46 13.18
C ALA A 21 6.18 -3.32 12.19
N PHE A 22 7.19 -2.82 11.48
CA PHE A 22 7.03 -1.80 10.45
C PHE A 22 6.05 -2.25 9.36
N TYR A 23 6.23 -3.42 8.76
CA TYR A 23 5.37 -3.87 7.66
C TYR A 23 3.91 -4.08 8.09
N LEU A 24 3.69 -4.59 9.30
CA LEU A 24 2.34 -4.76 9.84
C LEU A 24 1.67 -3.41 10.10
N LEU A 25 2.37 -2.48 10.78
CA LEU A 25 1.86 -1.13 11.06
C LEU A 25 1.60 -0.34 9.78
N TYR A 26 2.53 -0.40 8.84
CA TYR A 26 2.43 0.34 7.58
C TYR A 26 1.22 -0.14 6.77
N THR A 27 1.05 -1.46 6.67
CA THR A 27 -0.09 -2.07 5.98
C THR A 27 -1.41 -1.74 6.68
N ALA A 28 -1.45 -1.81 8.01
CA ALA A 28 -2.61 -1.37 8.78
C ALA A 28 -2.96 0.10 8.52
N GLY A 29 -1.95 0.98 8.44
CA GLY A 29 -2.12 2.38 8.09
C GLY A 29 -2.74 2.56 6.70
N ILE A 30 -2.27 1.83 5.68
CA ILE A 30 -2.89 1.86 4.35
C ILE A 30 -4.37 1.45 4.45
N LEU A 31 -4.67 0.36 5.14
CA LEU A 31 -6.05 -0.12 5.27
C LEU A 31 -6.96 0.92 5.95
N VAL A 32 -6.50 1.54 7.04
CA VAL A 32 -7.29 2.50 7.82
C VAL A 32 -7.43 3.85 7.11
N PHE A 33 -6.34 4.41 6.60
CA PHE A 33 -6.34 5.79 6.08
C PHE A 33 -6.64 5.88 4.59
N VAL A 34 -6.44 4.82 3.82
CA VAL A 34 -6.59 4.83 2.36
C VAL A 34 -7.78 3.98 1.90
N SER A 35 -8.01 2.83 2.54
CA SER A 35 -8.96 1.82 2.04
C SER A 35 -10.19 1.59 2.92
N ALA A 36 -10.35 2.29 4.05
CA ALA A 36 -11.43 2.01 5.01
C ALA A 36 -12.83 2.43 4.55
N SER A 37 -12.95 3.29 3.51
CA SER A 37 -14.23 3.79 3.06
C SER A 37 -15.00 2.77 2.22
N GLU A 38 -16.27 2.53 2.57
CA GLU A 38 -17.18 1.76 1.73
C GLU A 38 -17.39 2.47 0.39
N GLY A 39 -17.24 1.72 -0.71
CA GLY A 39 -17.35 2.30 -2.06
C GLY A 39 -16.19 3.21 -2.44
N ALA A 40 -15.01 3.08 -1.80
CA ALA A 40 -13.81 3.86 -2.11
C ALA A 40 -13.60 4.02 -3.62
N ALA A 41 -13.52 5.26 -4.08
CA ALA A 41 -13.27 5.57 -5.48
C ALA A 41 -11.79 5.30 -5.80
N VAL A 42 -11.51 4.61 -6.90
CA VAL A 42 -10.15 4.29 -7.37
C VAL A 42 -9.24 5.53 -7.40
N ARG A 43 -9.76 6.67 -7.87
CA ARG A 43 -9.02 7.94 -7.91
C ARG A 43 -8.64 8.44 -6.52
N ALA A 44 -9.55 8.32 -5.54
CA ALA A 44 -9.30 8.73 -4.17
C ALA A 44 -8.28 7.79 -3.51
N THR A 45 -8.40 6.49 -3.71
CA THR A 45 -7.44 5.49 -3.20
C THR A 45 -6.04 5.69 -3.79
N LEU A 46 -5.94 5.99 -5.08
CA LEU A 46 -4.67 6.31 -5.71
C LEU A 46 -4.04 7.57 -5.10
N LEU A 47 -4.81 8.65 -4.96
CA LEU A 47 -4.34 9.91 -4.41
C LEU A 47 -3.94 9.80 -2.94
N TYR A 48 -4.82 9.25 -2.09
CA TYR A 48 -4.54 9.10 -0.67
C TYR A 48 -3.46 8.06 -0.40
N GLY A 49 -3.35 7.01 -1.23
CA GLY A 49 -2.21 6.10 -1.19
C GLY A 49 -0.90 6.79 -1.51
N ALA A 50 -0.87 7.66 -2.54
CA ALA A 50 0.32 8.45 -2.87
C ALA A 50 0.69 9.41 -1.74
N LEU A 51 -0.29 10.12 -1.16
CA LEU A 51 -0.07 11.06 -0.07
C LEU A 51 0.38 10.36 1.22
N PHE A 52 -0.22 9.21 1.57
CA PHE A 52 0.19 8.43 2.72
C PHE A 52 1.64 7.93 2.56
N GLY A 53 1.97 7.40 1.38
CA GLY A 53 3.34 7.01 1.05
C GLY A 53 4.33 8.18 1.13
N LEU A 54 3.97 9.32 0.51
CA LEU A 54 4.74 10.55 0.54
C LEU A 54 5.05 10.96 1.99
N PHE A 55 4.05 11.09 2.85
CA PHE A 55 4.26 11.54 4.22
C PHE A 55 5.12 10.59 5.03
N CYS A 56 4.88 9.28 4.95
CA CYS A 56 5.67 8.31 5.71
C CYS A 56 7.14 8.29 5.28
N TYR A 57 7.40 8.19 3.98
CA TYR A 57 8.77 8.13 3.47
C TYR A 57 9.45 9.49 3.65
N ALA A 58 8.78 10.62 3.37
CA ALA A 58 9.37 11.93 3.60
C ALA A 58 9.72 12.16 5.08
N THR A 59 8.85 11.75 6.01
CA THR A 59 9.17 11.88 7.44
C THR A 59 10.40 11.06 7.83
N PHE A 60 10.51 9.83 7.33
CA PHE A 60 11.69 8.99 7.55
C PHE A 60 12.95 9.58 6.92
N ASP A 61 12.92 9.91 5.63
CA ASP A 61 14.07 10.41 4.88
C ASP A 61 14.55 11.78 5.34
N LEU A 62 13.64 12.70 5.67
CA LEU A 62 14.01 14.01 6.21
C LEU A 62 14.64 13.86 7.61
N THR A 63 14.15 12.90 8.41
CA THR A 63 14.80 12.57 9.69
C THR A 63 16.18 11.97 9.46
N ALA A 64 16.31 11.05 8.50
CA ALA A 64 17.57 10.44 8.13
C ALA A 64 18.60 11.47 7.64
N LEU A 65 18.19 12.43 6.79
CA LEU A 65 19.02 13.57 6.37
C LEU A 65 19.50 14.42 7.55
N ALA A 66 18.67 14.57 8.59
CA ALA A 66 19.02 15.36 9.77
C ALA A 66 19.99 14.66 10.72
N VAL A 67 19.96 13.32 10.82
CA VAL A 67 20.70 12.57 11.85
C VAL A 67 21.82 11.67 11.32
N LEU A 68 21.78 11.26 10.04
CA LEU A 68 22.75 10.34 9.45
C LEU A 68 23.76 11.07 8.57
N ARG A 69 25.06 10.80 8.79
CA ARG A 69 26.17 11.52 8.13
C ARG A 69 26.28 11.36 6.61
N GLN A 70 25.86 10.23 6.05
CA GLN A 70 26.02 9.91 4.62
C GLN A 70 24.67 9.75 3.90
N TRP A 71 23.55 10.11 4.53
CA TRP A 71 22.27 10.11 3.82
C TRP A 71 22.20 11.33 2.91
N THR A 72 21.94 11.14 1.62
CA THR A 72 22.02 12.20 0.61
C THR A 72 20.65 12.56 0.04
N TRP A 73 20.49 13.80 -0.41
CA TRP A 73 19.25 14.27 -1.04
C TRP A 73 18.79 13.41 -2.23
N PRO A 74 19.67 12.95 -3.14
CA PRO A 74 19.25 12.07 -4.23
C PRO A 74 18.65 10.75 -3.75
N VAL A 75 19.19 10.16 -2.68
CA VAL A 75 18.63 8.94 -2.07
C VAL A 75 17.26 9.23 -1.48
N ALA A 76 17.17 10.30 -0.67
CA ALA A 76 15.92 10.69 -0.02
C ALA A 76 14.80 10.96 -1.04
N LEU A 77 15.06 11.77 -2.07
CA LEU A 77 14.05 12.08 -3.08
C LEU A 77 13.64 10.84 -3.89
N ALA A 78 14.58 9.95 -4.18
CA ALA A 78 14.28 8.69 -4.86
C ALA A 78 13.40 7.78 -3.99
N ASP A 79 13.71 7.65 -2.70
CA ASP A 79 12.97 6.78 -1.78
C ASP A 79 11.57 7.35 -1.48
N ILE A 80 11.44 8.67 -1.33
CA ILE A 80 10.15 9.36 -1.20
C ILE A 80 9.26 9.13 -2.43
N ALA A 81 9.80 9.35 -3.64
CA ALA A 81 9.06 9.15 -4.88
C ALA A 81 8.64 7.68 -5.06
N TRP A 82 9.53 6.76 -4.71
CA TRP A 82 9.26 5.34 -4.72
C TRP A 82 8.18 4.96 -3.70
N GLY A 83 8.28 5.42 -2.47
CA GLY A 83 7.34 5.20 -1.39
C GLY A 83 5.93 5.67 -1.70
N ALA A 84 5.80 6.88 -2.27
CA ALA A 84 4.52 7.39 -2.76
C ALA A 84 3.94 6.50 -3.87
N SER A 85 4.75 6.14 -4.86
CA SER A 85 4.33 5.35 -6.01
C SER A 85 3.88 3.93 -5.60
N VAL A 86 4.70 3.21 -4.83
CA VAL A 86 4.41 1.82 -4.45
C VAL A 86 3.20 1.74 -3.54
N THR A 87 2.99 2.72 -2.67
CA THR A 87 1.84 2.77 -1.77
C THR A 87 0.55 3.07 -2.54
N ALA A 88 0.58 4.03 -3.46
CA ALA A 88 -0.55 4.32 -4.35
C ALA A 88 -0.97 3.10 -5.16
N ILE A 89 0.00 2.42 -5.78
CA ILE A 89 -0.24 1.22 -6.60
C ILE A 89 -0.77 0.07 -5.73
N SER A 90 -0.14 -0.19 -4.58
CA SER A 90 -0.53 -1.30 -3.70
C SER A 90 -1.93 -1.12 -3.14
N ALA A 91 -2.26 0.08 -2.65
CA ALA A 91 -3.61 0.39 -2.15
C ALA A 91 -4.66 0.26 -3.25
N THR A 92 -4.36 0.77 -4.45
CA THR A 92 -5.27 0.70 -5.60
C THR A 92 -5.48 -0.74 -6.07
N ALA A 93 -4.40 -1.52 -6.19
CA ALA A 93 -4.47 -2.93 -6.54
C ALA A 93 -5.28 -3.72 -5.50
N GLY A 94 -5.06 -3.47 -4.21
CA GLY A 94 -5.84 -4.05 -3.12
C GLY A 94 -7.33 -3.78 -3.24
N LEU A 95 -7.71 -2.52 -3.50
CA LEU A 95 -9.11 -2.15 -3.73
C LEU A 95 -9.70 -2.86 -4.96
N LEU A 96 -8.97 -2.92 -6.08
CA LEU A 96 -9.46 -3.58 -7.30
C LEU A 96 -9.68 -5.08 -7.08
N VAL A 97 -8.75 -5.74 -6.39
CA VAL A 97 -8.86 -7.16 -6.03
C VAL A 97 -10.06 -7.38 -5.10
N ALA A 98 -10.19 -6.57 -4.04
CA ALA A 98 -11.32 -6.65 -3.12
C ALA A 98 -12.67 -6.50 -3.85
N ASN A 99 -12.78 -5.48 -4.71
CA ASN A 99 -13.97 -5.25 -5.53
C ASN A 99 -14.26 -6.42 -6.49
N ALA A 100 -13.24 -7.00 -7.11
CA ALA A 100 -13.40 -8.14 -7.99
C ALA A 100 -13.92 -9.39 -7.25
N LEU A 101 -13.41 -9.65 -6.05
CA LEU A 101 -13.86 -10.75 -5.20
C LEU A 101 -15.32 -10.58 -4.76
N THR A 102 -15.71 -9.39 -4.30
CA THR A 102 -17.09 -9.09 -3.88
C THR A 102 -18.08 -9.19 -5.05
N ARG A 103 -17.72 -8.66 -6.23
CA ARG A 103 -18.57 -8.75 -7.44
C ARG A 103 -18.78 -10.19 -7.91
N ARG A 104 -17.75 -11.04 -7.83
CA ARG A 104 -17.85 -12.47 -8.18
C ARG A 104 -18.78 -13.22 -7.24
N GLY A 105 -18.69 -12.97 -5.92
CA GLY A 105 -19.60 -13.56 -4.94
C GLY A 105 -21.07 -13.21 -5.17
N LEU A 106 -21.36 -11.93 -5.41
CA LEU A 106 -22.71 -11.45 -5.72
C LEU A 106 -23.29 -12.08 -6.99
N ARG A 107 -22.50 -12.20 -8.06
CA ARG A 107 -22.93 -12.84 -9.32
C ARG A 107 -23.27 -14.33 -9.12
N GLY A 108 -22.49 -15.05 -8.31
CA GLY A 108 -22.77 -16.46 -8.00
C GLY A 108 -24.12 -16.64 -7.28
N ILE A 109 -24.40 -15.81 -6.29
CA ILE A 109 -25.67 -15.84 -5.55
C ILE A 109 -26.86 -15.53 -6.46
N LEU A 110 -26.75 -14.47 -7.29
CA LEU A 110 -27.79 -14.11 -8.26
C LEU A 110 -28.10 -15.24 -9.25
N LEU A 111 -27.08 -15.96 -9.72
CA LEU A 111 -27.27 -17.12 -10.61
C LEU A 111 -27.99 -18.28 -9.92
N ILE A 112 -27.67 -18.55 -8.64
CA ILE A 112 -28.37 -19.58 -7.85
C ILE A 112 -29.83 -19.21 -7.65
N LEU A 113 -30.13 -17.96 -7.26
CA LEU A 113 -31.49 -17.49 -7.06
C LEU A 113 -32.31 -17.51 -8.35
N ARG A 114 -31.71 -17.07 -9.47
CA ARG A 114 -32.34 -17.14 -10.80
C ARG A 114 -32.66 -18.58 -11.19
N ARG A 115 -31.74 -19.53 -10.96
CA ARG A 115 -31.95 -20.95 -11.26
C ARG A 115 -33.04 -21.60 -10.39
N LYS A 116 -33.17 -21.17 -9.13
CA LYS A 116 -34.20 -21.66 -8.20
C LYS A 116 -35.59 -21.11 -8.56
N SER A 117 -35.68 -19.85 -8.98
CA SER A 117 -36.93 -19.22 -9.42
C SER A 117 -37.51 -19.88 -10.68
N VAL A 118 -36.68 -20.17 -11.68
CA VAL A 118 -37.12 -20.88 -12.90
C VAL A 118 -37.72 -22.25 -12.57
N ARG A 119 -37.11 -22.99 -11.63
CA ARG A 119 -37.57 -24.33 -11.24
C ARG A 119 -38.86 -24.34 -10.39
N ILE A 120 -39.37 -23.19 -9.96
CA ILE A 120 -40.64 -23.10 -9.21
C ILE A 120 -41.81 -22.82 -10.16
N ILE A 121 -41.52 -22.42 -11.40
CA ILE A 121 -42.53 -22.03 -12.40
C ILE A 121 -42.87 -23.20 -13.36
N ASP A 122 -42.04 -24.26 -13.35
CA ASP A 122 -42.26 -25.55 -14.04
C ASP A 122 -42.84 -26.60 -13.08
#